data_AF-A0A9D8ZCA1-F1
#
_entry.id   AF-A0A9D8ZCA1-F1
#
_cell.length_a   1.000
_cell.length_b   1.000
_cell.length_c   1.000
_cell.angle_alpha   90.00
_cell.angle_beta   90.00
_cell.angle_gamma   90.00
#
_symmetry.space_group_name_H-M   'P 1'
#
loop_
_entity.id
_entity.type
_entity.pdbx_description
1 polymer ?
#
loop_
_entity_poly.entity_id
_entity_poly.type
_entity_poly.pdbx_seq_one_letter_code
_entity_poly.pdbx_strand_id
1 'polypeptide(L)'
;MSSSNASLWGRTDAITTSQDVERAREVALISVLAPVLFMASLVSAAVLLFGELGASDLFFMWLIGQCFLCASFFLLSLRERAELFGGTRQALTLIKRFSFVALGVAWGAVPGILALIEPMPSHLMFGAILSGSTMSAALLLQYMPRLGRIVLAVTLGGFVANTLFQPTVSATLVSMVMLAYFGGLAICTRIYFSRYNQRLQAVEAEVQRTREINSVLRDVGFATNTCFWSTDEDGVITEVSNDALLGETLTERVLGRDILTLFKYSPERDLFRARMARGSEIVALELEVEDAIEIDARYWKLSARPDFVDGVFTGFRGSATDITALRVCEQRAAFLTEYDSVTGLLNRNSFTAAVSAHLESEIRETYESALI
;
A
#
# COMPACT_ATOMS: atom_id res chain seq x y z
N MET A 1 -26.00 6.14 30.82
CA MET A 1 -25.49 7.40 30.24
C MET A 1 -24.09 7.63 30.77
N SER A 2 -23.06 7.03 30.15
CA SER A 2 -21.66 7.36 30.45
C SER A 2 -21.19 8.39 29.44
N SER A 3 -21.05 9.63 29.88
CA SER A 3 -20.47 10.72 29.11
C SER A 3 -19.05 10.36 28.68
N SER A 4 -18.84 10.15 27.38
CA SER A 4 -17.49 10.13 26.82
C SER A 4 -16.94 11.55 26.92
N ASN A 5 -15.98 11.75 27.81
CA ASN A 5 -15.16 12.96 27.82
C ASN A 5 -14.32 12.95 26.54
N ALA A 6 -14.86 13.54 25.48
CA ALA A 6 -14.13 13.94 24.29
C ALA A 6 -13.12 15.01 24.70
N SER A 7 -11.95 14.57 25.18
CA SER A 7 -10.85 15.51 25.42
C SER A 7 -10.55 16.27 24.12
N LEU A 8 -10.29 17.56 24.24
CA LEU A 8 -9.97 18.48 23.15
C LEU A 8 -8.78 18.03 22.25
N TRP A 9 -8.08 16.96 22.66
CA TRP A 9 -6.82 16.48 22.13
C TRP A 9 -6.99 15.00 21.78
N GLY A 10 -7.21 14.70 20.50
CA GLY A 10 -7.67 13.38 20.03
C GLY A 10 -6.87 12.17 20.56
N ARG A 11 -7.60 11.04 20.63
CA ARG A 11 -7.18 9.71 21.13
C ARG A 11 -5.69 9.40 20.90
N THR A 12 -5.01 9.11 22.00
CA THR A 12 -3.67 8.50 22.07
C THR A 12 -3.78 6.99 22.20
N ASP A 13 -4.56 6.35 21.32
CA ASP A 13 -4.67 4.88 21.32
C ASP A 13 -3.58 4.31 20.40
N ALA A 14 -3.00 3.17 20.80
CA ALA A 14 -1.95 2.50 20.06
C ALA A 14 -2.40 2.18 18.61
N ILE A 15 -1.51 2.43 17.66
CA ILE A 15 -1.65 2.13 16.22
C ILE A 15 -1.77 0.61 16.07
N THR A 16 -3.00 0.07 16.06
CA THR A 16 -3.27 -1.37 15.98
C THR A 16 -3.78 -1.80 14.60
N THR A 17 -4.14 -0.88 13.71
CA THR A 17 -4.65 -1.21 12.37
C THR A 17 -3.70 -0.81 11.24
N SER A 18 -3.77 -1.50 10.09
CA SER A 18 -3.00 -1.15 8.88
C SER A 18 -3.22 0.30 8.43
N GLN A 19 -4.44 0.80 8.62
CA GLN A 19 -4.82 2.20 8.38
C GLN A 19 -4.07 3.18 9.28
N ASP A 20 -3.77 2.80 10.53
CA ASP A 20 -2.99 3.66 11.43
C ASP A 20 -1.50 3.69 11.02
N VAL A 21 -0.99 2.63 10.40
CA VAL A 21 0.39 2.56 9.86
C VAL A 21 0.53 3.41 8.59
N GLU A 22 -0.47 3.39 7.71
CA GLU A 22 -0.54 4.27 6.54
C GLU A 22 -0.63 5.74 6.95
N ARG A 23 -1.52 6.08 7.89
CA ARG A 23 -1.60 7.43 8.46
C ARG A 23 -0.30 7.86 9.12
N ALA A 24 0.40 6.95 9.79
CA ALA A 24 1.71 7.24 10.38
C ALA A 24 2.78 7.51 9.31
N ARG A 25 2.75 6.79 8.18
CA ARG A 25 3.63 7.02 7.02
C ARG A 25 3.33 8.35 6.33
N GLU A 26 2.06 8.69 6.16
CA GLU A 26 1.65 9.99 5.63
C GLU A 26 2.19 11.11 6.54
N VAL A 27 1.92 11.04 7.85
CA VAL A 27 2.44 11.99 8.86
C VAL A 27 3.96 12.11 8.82
N ALA A 28 4.67 10.99 8.61
CA ALA A 28 6.13 10.97 8.48
C ALA A 28 6.63 11.68 7.21
N LEU A 29 5.99 11.41 6.06
CA LEU A 29 6.34 12.06 4.79
C LEU A 29 6.15 13.59 4.88
N ILE A 30 5.13 14.04 5.59
CA ILE A 30 4.82 15.46 5.77
C ILE A 30 5.82 16.15 6.69
N SER A 31 6.28 15.48 7.76
CA SER A 31 7.36 16.03 8.59
C SER A 31 8.65 16.27 7.81
N VAL A 32 8.84 15.58 6.68
CA VAL A 32 9.97 15.80 5.77
C VAL A 32 9.66 16.91 4.75
N LEU A 33 8.45 16.95 4.20
CA LEU A 33 8.09 17.91 3.14
C LEU A 33 7.92 19.35 3.66
N ALA A 34 7.32 19.53 4.84
CA ALA A 34 6.98 20.85 5.36
C ALA A 34 8.22 21.75 5.59
N PRO A 35 9.31 21.29 6.25
CA PRO A 35 10.52 22.11 6.42
C PRO A 35 11.14 22.52 5.08
N VAL A 36 11.10 21.66 4.06
CA VAL A 36 11.63 21.95 2.72
C VAL A 36 10.85 23.09 2.06
N LEU A 37 9.53 23.10 2.20
CA LEU A 37 8.68 24.16 1.66
C LEU A 37 8.90 25.49 2.38
N PHE A 38 9.09 25.48 3.70
CA PHE A 38 9.46 26.67 4.46
C PHE A 38 10.86 27.19 4.10
N MET A 39 11.82 26.29 3.85
CA MET A 39 13.15 26.65 3.35
C MET A 39 13.10 27.25 1.94
N ALA A 40 12.26 26.72 1.05
CA ALA A 40 12.07 27.27 -0.30
C ALA A 40 11.51 28.70 -0.25
N SER A 41 10.56 28.99 0.65
CA SER A 41 10.10 30.37 0.86
C SER A 41 11.18 31.30 1.44
N LEU A 42 12.10 30.78 2.25
CA LEU A 42 13.22 31.52 2.83
C LEU A 42 14.26 31.92 1.77
N VAL A 43 14.55 31.02 0.82
CA VAL A 43 15.44 31.31 -0.32
C VAL A 43 14.82 32.38 -1.21
N SER A 44 13.52 32.29 -1.51
CA SER A 44 12.83 33.33 -2.28
C SER A 44 12.87 34.69 -1.59
N ALA A 45 12.73 34.73 -0.27
CA ALA A 45 12.87 35.96 0.51
C ALA A 45 14.31 36.48 0.55
N ALA A 46 15.30 35.59 0.63
CA ALA A 46 16.72 35.94 0.60
C ALA A 46 17.17 36.50 -0.76
N VAL A 47 16.63 35.98 -1.85
CA VAL A 47 16.88 36.53 -3.19
C VAL A 47 16.32 37.94 -3.33
N LEU A 48 15.15 38.22 -2.72
CA LEU A 48 14.58 39.57 -2.68
C LEU A 48 15.41 40.54 -1.80
N LEU A 49 16.11 40.04 -0.77
CA LEU A 49 17.05 40.84 0.06
C LEU A 49 18.28 41.34 -0.69
N PHE A 50 18.77 40.61 -1.67
CA PHE A 50 19.91 41.07 -2.47
C PHE A 50 19.56 42.24 -3.41
N GLY A 51 18.27 42.54 -3.60
CA GLY A 51 17.79 43.60 -4.50
C GLY A 51 17.64 44.99 -3.86
N GLU A 52 17.42 45.11 -2.55
CA GLU A 52 17.21 46.41 -1.87
C GLU A 52 17.98 46.47 -0.53
N LEU A 53 19.03 47.32 -0.49
CA LEU A 53 19.79 47.61 0.73
C LEU A 53 19.02 48.57 1.65
N GLY A 54 18.30 48.03 2.64
CA GLY A 54 17.62 48.85 3.65
C GLY A 54 17.09 48.12 4.89
N ALA A 55 17.42 46.83 5.08
CA ALA A 55 16.93 46.05 6.22
C ALA A 55 17.73 46.31 7.50
N SER A 56 17.07 46.32 8.67
CA SER A 56 17.71 46.52 9.97
C SER A 56 18.47 45.28 10.47
N ASP A 57 19.35 45.47 11.45
CA ASP A 57 20.01 44.38 12.17
C ASP A 57 19.02 43.42 12.86
N LEU A 58 17.85 43.92 13.29
CA LEU A 58 16.80 43.10 13.90
C LEU A 58 16.18 42.14 12.88
N PHE A 59 15.98 42.61 11.65
CA PHE A 59 15.49 41.78 10.56
C PHE A 59 16.49 40.68 10.22
N PHE A 60 17.79 40.99 10.13
CA PHE A 60 18.83 39.98 9.89
C PHE A 60 18.94 38.97 11.04
N MET A 61 18.84 39.44 12.30
CA MET A 61 18.83 38.55 13.47
C MET A 61 17.64 37.59 13.44
N TRP A 62 16.45 38.08 13.08
CA TRP A 62 15.26 37.25 12.89
C TRP A 62 15.44 36.24 11.76
N LEU A 63 15.94 36.66 10.59
CA LEU A 63 16.17 35.81 9.43
C LEU A 63 17.17 34.68 9.76
N ILE A 64 18.27 35.00 10.44
CA ILE A 64 19.28 34.02 10.87
C ILE A 64 18.66 33.03 11.86
N GLY A 65 17.94 33.52 12.88
CA GLY A 65 17.22 32.66 13.82
C GLY A 65 16.24 31.72 13.12
N GLN A 66 15.59 32.20 12.06
CA GLN A 66 14.65 31.43 11.26
C GLN A 66 15.34 30.36 10.41
N CYS A 67 16.48 30.67 9.79
CA CYS A 67 17.33 29.68 9.12
C CYS A 67 17.71 28.55 10.08
N PHE A 68 18.13 28.89 11.31
CA PHE A 68 18.48 27.91 12.33
C PHE A 68 17.28 27.07 12.78
N LEU A 69 16.12 27.68 12.96
CA LEU A 69 14.89 26.98 13.33
C LEU A 69 14.45 25.98 12.24
N CYS A 70 14.46 26.40 10.98
CA CYS A 70 14.13 25.53 9.84
C CYS A 70 15.17 24.41 9.65
N ALA A 71 16.46 24.71 9.78
CA ALA A 71 17.52 23.71 9.73
C ALA A 71 17.41 22.69 10.87
N SER A 72 17.12 23.15 12.08
CA SER A 72 16.89 22.28 13.24
C SER A 72 15.68 21.37 13.02
N PHE A 73 14.58 21.89 12.47
CA PHE A 73 13.41 21.06 12.14
C PHE A 73 13.69 20.07 11.02
N PHE A 74 14.47 20.45 10.01
CA PHE A 74 14.87 19.55 8.94
C PHE A 74 15.78 18.42 9.47
N LEU A 75 16.73 18.73 10.36
CA LEU A 75 17.58 17.72 10.98
C LEU A 75 16.80 16.79 11.92
N LEU A 76 15.85 17.32 12.69
CA LEU A 76 14.94 16.52 13.51
C LEU A 76 14.09 15.60 12.64
N SER A 77 13.56 16.10 11.51
CA SER A 77 12.75 15.27 10.60
C SER A 77 13.57 14.19 9.87
N LEU A 78 14.84 14.44 9.58
CA LEU A 78 15.77 13.44 9.03
C LEU A 78 16.10 12.35 10.05
N ARG A 79 16.37 12.72 11.31
CA ARG A 79 16.62 11.77 12.40
C ARG A 79 15.38 10.91 12.66
N GLU A 80 14.20 11.53 12.64
CA GLU A 80 12.93 10.82 12.77
C GLU A 80 12.69 9.84 11.63
N ARG A 81 13.05 10.17 10.38
CA ARG A 81 12.96 9.23 9.26
C ARG A 81 13.75 7.95 9.57
N ALA A 82 14.97 8.08 10.07
CA ALA A 82 15.79 6.94 10.44
C ALA A 82 15.15 6.09 11.56
N GLU A 83 14.54 6.73 12.56
CA GLU A 83 13.89 6.05 13.68
C GLU A 83 12.52 5.41 13.30
N LEU A 84 11.77 6.00 12.36
CA LEU A 84 10.49 5.46 11.87
C LEU A 84 10.66 4.19 11.04
N PHE A 85 11.75 4.11 10.27
CA PHE A 85 12.17 2.88 9.58
C PHE A 85 12.87 1.89 10.54
N GLY A 86 13.32 2.35 11.71
CA GLY A 86 13.99 1.55 12.75
C GLY A 86 13.08 0.93 13.83
N GLY A 87 11.77 1.22 13.84
CA GLY A 87 10.77 0.51 14.65
C GLY A 87 10.49 1.04 16.07
N THR A 88 11.17 2.09 16.54
CA THR A 88 10.95 2.66 17.88
C THR A 88 9.80 3.68 17.90
N ARG A 89 8.61 3.23 18.30
CA ARG A 89 7.37 4.03 18.30
C ARG A 89 7.06 4.59 19.69
N GLN A 90 6.88 5.92 19.82
CA GLN A 90 5.73 6.60 20.49
C GLN A 90 6.02 7.96 21.16
N ALA A 91 7.26 8.36 21.46
CA ALA A 91 7.52 9.61 22.20
C ALA A 91 7.40 10.93 21.39
N LEU A 92 7.39 10.86 20.06
CA LEU A 92 7.63 12.04 19.19
C LEU A 92 6.37 12.80 18.73
N THR A 93 5.16 12.32 19.01
CA THR A 93 3.93 12.99 18.54
C THR A 93 3.66 14.32 19.26
N LEU A 94 4.08 14.46 20.52
CA LEU A 94 3.97 15.71 21.27
C LEU A 94 4.97 16.76 20.77
N ILE A 95 6.22 16.35 20.52
CA ILE A 95 7.29 17.21 20.00
C ILE A 95 6.85 17.81 18.65
N LYS A 96 6.29 16.99 17.75
CA LYS A 96 5.75 17.44 16.45
C LYS A 96 4.70 18.55 16.57
N ARG A 97 3.81 18.48 17.56
CA ARG A 97 2.74 19.48 17.75
C ARG A 97 3.31 20.84 18.16
N PHE A 98 4.30 20.86 19.04
CA PHE A 98 4.99 22.08 19.45
C PHE A 98 5.80 22.70 18.30
N SER A 99 6.48 21.87 17.52
CA SER A 99 7.28 22.30 16.37
C SER A 99 6.49 23.09 15.33
N PHE A 100 5.32 22.59 14.92
CA PHE A 100 4.50 23.28 13.91
C PHE A 100 3.83 24.56 14.42
N VAL A 101 3.48 24.60 15.71
CA VAL A 101 2.95 25.82 16.33
C VAL A 101 4.04 26.89 16.44
N ALA A 102 5.24 26.51 16.90
CA ALA A 102 6.39 27.42 16.94
C ALA A 102 6.72 27.96 15.55
N LEU A 103 6.69 27.10 14.53
CA LEU A 103 6.90 27.48 13.14
C LEU A 103 5.81 28.46 12.65
N GLY A 104 4.53 28.18 12.93
CA GLY A 104 3.43 29.08 12.55
C GLY A 104 3.50 30.45 13.22
N VAL A 105 3.87 30.49 14.51
CA VAL A 105 4.08 31.76 15.23
C VAL A 105 5.27 32.52 14.66
N ALA A 106 6.39 31.84 14.41
CA ALA A 106 7.58 32.43 13.84
C ALA A 106 7.38 32.97 12.41
N TRP A 107 6.53 32.31 11.61
CA TRP A 107 6.26 32.70 10.22
C TRP A 107 5.09 33.68 10.02
N GLY A 108 4.13 33.76 10.93
CA GLY A 108 3.00 34.69 10.78
C GLY A 108 3.00 35.84 11.77
N ALA A 109 3.26 35.59 13.05
CA ALA A 109 3.19 36.62 14.07
C ALA A 109 4.41 37.55 14.05
N VAL A 110 5.62 36.98 13.93
CA VAL A 110 6.85 37.78 14.00
C VAL A 110 7.01 38.73 12.80
N PRO A 111 6.80 38.33 11.53
CA PRO A 111 6.82 39.26 10.41
C PRO A 111 5.73 40.32 10.51
N GLY A 112 4.54 39.97 11.01
CA GLY A 112 3.47 40.94 11.25
C GLY A 112 3.82 41.99 12.31
N ILE A 113 4.58 41.60 13.35
CA ILE A 113 5.09 42.52 14.37
C ILE A 113 6.26 43.34 13.82
N LEU A 114 7.18 42.73 13.08
CA LEU A 114 8.31 43.44 12.46
C LEU A 114 7.82 44.49 11.46
N ALA A 115 6.73 44.23 10.73
CA ALA A 115 6.10 45.22 9.86
C ALA A 115 5.61 46.48 10.61
N LEU A 116 5.41 46.43 11.94
CA LEU A 116 5.04 47.60 12.75
C LEU A 116 6.24 48.48 13.13
N ILE A 117 7.46 47.92 13.09
CA ILE A 117 8.68 48.54 13.64
C ILE A 117 9.64 48.93 12.52
N GLU A 118 9.69 48.10 11.47
CA GLU A 118 10.68 48.20 10.39
C GLU A 118 10.33 49.27 9.34
N PRO A 119 11.34 49.84 8.67
CA PRO A 119 11.16 50.83 7.62
C PRO A 119 10.29 50.30 6.48
N MET A 120 9.42 51.18 5.98
CA MET A 120 8.46 50.95 4.90
C MET A 120 8.95 50.19 3.66
N PRO A 121 10.19 50.36 3.15
CA PRO A 121 10.70 49.57 2.02
C PRO A 121 10.68 48.05 2.27
N SER A 122 10.88 47.63 3.53
CA SER A 122 10.93 46.21 3.91
C SER A 122 9.56 45.51 3.89
N HIS A 123 8.45 46.24 3.83
CA HIS A 123 7.08 45.67 3.93
C HIS A 123 6.68 44.84 2.71
N LEU A 124 7.26 45.10 1.55
CA LEU A 124 7.08 44.25 0.36
C LEU A 124 7.68 42.85 0.59
N MET A 125 8.78 42.80 1.32
CA MET A 125 9.51 41.56 1.62
C MET A 125 8.73 40.72 2.62
N PHE A 126 8.17 41.34 3.67
CA PHE A 126 7.26 40.67 4.58
C PHE A 126 6.03 40.11 3.86
N GLY A 127 5.48 40.84 2.88
CA GLY A 127 4.37 40.36 2.05
C GLY A 127 4.72 39.11 1.23
N ALA A 128 5.92 39.05 0.65
CA ALA A 128 6.41 37.88 -0.08
C ALA A 128 6.68 36.67 0.84
N ILE A 129 7.24 36.92 2.02
CA ILE A 129 7.49 35.90 3.05
C ILE A 129 6.15 35.32 3.55
N LEU A 130 5.22 36.19 3.93
CA LEU A 130 3.92 35.79 4.46
C LEU A 130 3.12 35.01 3.42
N SER A 131 3.17 35.41 2.15
CA SER A 131 2.47 34.71 1.08
C SER A 131 3.06 33.31 0.79
N GLY A 132 4.39 33.16 0.76
CA GLY A 132 5.03 31.84 0.69
C GLY A 132 4.70 30.94 1.88
N SER A 133 4.57 31.52 3.08
CA SER A 133 4.18 30.78 4.29
C SER A 133 2.73 30.27 4.24
N THR A 134 1.81 30.99 3.57
CA THR A 134 0.42 30.54 3.41
C THR A 134 0.32 29.27 2.56
N MET A 135 1.19 29.09 1.56
CA MET A 135 1.25 27.86 0.77
C MET A 135 1.70 26.66 1.62
N SER A 136 2.71 26.86 2.47
CA SER A 136 3.18 25.86 3.42
C SER A 136 2.13 25.52 4.48
N ALA A 137 1.38 26.52 4.97
CA ALA A 137 0.25 26.34 5.89
C ALA A 137 -0.92 25.57 5.26
N ALA A 138 -1.20 25.79 3.98
CA ALA A 138 -2.25 25.08 3.25
C ALA A 138 -1.94 23.59 3.05
N LEU A 139 -0.67 23.25 2.83
CA LEU A 139 -0.24 21.85 2.80
C LEU A 139 -0.36 21.20 4.18
N LEU A 140 0.00 21.90 5.26
CA LEU A 140 -0.23 21.43 6.63
C LEU A 140 -1.72 21.18 6.94
N LEU A 141 -2.62 22.03 6.43
CA LEU A 141 -4.07 21.90 6.60
C LEU A 141 -4.64 20.60 6.02
N GLN A 142 -4.03 20.06 4.96
CA GLN A 142 -4.49 18.84 4.29
C GLN A 142 -4.36 17.60 5.19
N TYR A 143 -3.34 17.58 6.04
CA TYR A 143 -3.00 16.39 6.81
C TYR A 143 -3.20 16.55 8.31
N MET A 144 -3.04 17.77 8.84
CA MET A 144 -3.32 18.10 10.23
C MET A 144 -4.31 19.27 10.32
N PRO A 145 -5.63 19.02 10.14
CA PRO A 145 -6.63 20.08 9.97
C PRO A 145 -6.76 21.03 11.17
N ARG A 146 -6.45 20.56 12.39
CA ARG A 146 -6.50 21.40 13.60
C ARG A 146 -5.31 22.36 13.65
N LEU A 147 -4.09 21.86 13.46
CA LEU A 147 -2.87 22.69 13.49
C LEU A 147 -2.76 23.58 12.26
N GLY A 148 -3.08 23.06 11.08
CA GLY A 148 -3.08 23.86 9.85
C GLY A 148 -4.04 25.05 9.92
N ARG A 149 -5.19 24.94 10.61
CA ARG A 149 -6.09 26.09 10.82
C ARG A 149 -5.45 27.18 11.68
N ILE A 150 -4.72 26.80 12.72
CA ILE A 150 -4.01 27.75 13.60
C ILE A 150 -2.90 28.45 12.81
N VAL A 151 -2.05 27.69 12.12
CA VAL A 151 -0.95 28.23 11.32
C VAL A 151 -1.49 29.16 10.23
N LEU A 152 -2.52 28.72 9.50
CA LEU A 152 -3.17 29.53 8.46
C LEU A 152 -3.71 30.85 9.04
N ALA A 153 -4.44 30.80 10.15
CA ALA A 153 -4.99 31.99 10.79
C ALA A 153 -3.90 32.98 11.22
N VAL A 154 -2.79 32.48 11.77
CA VAL A 154 -1.64 33.32 12.18
C VAL A 154 -0.95 33.94 10.97
N THR A 155 -0.73 33.18 9.88
CA THR A 155 -0.14 33.71 8.64
C THR A 155 -1.05 34.75 7.96
N LEU A 156 -2.37 34.52 7.95
CA LEU A 156 -3.33 35.46 7.39
C LEU A 156 -3.39 36.75 8.22
N GLY A 157 -3.35 36.64 9.54
CA GLY A 157 -3.32 37.80 10.45
C GLY A 157 -2.06 38.64 10.26
N GLY A 158 -0.89 38.00 10.15
CA GLY A 158 0.36 38.68 9.83
C GLY A 158 0.32 39.38 8.46
N PHE A 159 -0.30 38.75 7.48
CA PHE A 159 -0.48 39.33 6.15
C PHE A 159 -1.38 40.57 6.16
N VAL A 160 -2.53 40.50 6.86
CA VAL A 160 -3.44 41.64 7.00
C VAL A 160 -2.75 42.80 7.72
N ALA A 161 -2.01 42.52 8.80
CA ALA A 161 -1.21 43.54 9.48
C ALA A 161 -0.23 44.20 8.49
N ASN A 162 0.57 43.42 7.76
CA ASN A 162 1.51 43.94 6.78
C ASN A 162 0.84 44.82 5.70
N THR A 163 -0.35 44.45 5.21
CA THR A 163 -1.06 45.26 4.22
C THR A 163 -1.60 46.60 4.76
N LEU A 164 -1.97 46.66 6.05
CA LEU A 164 -2.54 47.88 6.64
C LEU A 164 -1.49 48.98 6.86
N PHE A 165 -0.22 48.62 6.99
CA PHE A 165 0.88 49.55 7.27
C PHE A 165 1.69 49.95 6.04
N GLN A 166 1.30 49.53 4.83
CA GLN A 166 2.04 49.89 3.62
C GLN A 166 1.79 51.34 3.16
N PRO A 167 2.84 52.07 2.74
CA PRO A 167 2.79 53.51 2.48
C PRO A 167 2.33 53.86 1.06
N THR A 168 2.40 52.89 0.14
CA THR A 168 2.14 53.07 -1.29
C THR A 168 1.12 52.05 -1.78
N VAL A 169 0.19 52.52 -2.61
CA VAL A 169 -0.88 51.69 -3.17
C VAL A 169 -0.33 50.61 -4.11
N SER A 170 0.86 50.82 -4.69
CA SER A 170 1.54 49.81 -5.52
C SER A 170 2.00 48.60 -4.70
N ALA A 171 2.53 48.81 -3.50
CA ALA A 171 3.01 47.73 -2.63
C ALA A 171 1.86 46.90 -2.06
N THR A 172 0.73 47.54 -1.74
CA THR A 172 -0.50 46.86 -1.28
C THR A 172 -1.10 46.00 -2.38
N LEU A 173 -1.12 46.50 -3.61
CA LEU A 173 -1.53 45.73 -4.79
C LEU A 173 -0.67 44.49 -5.00
N VAL A 174 0.66 44.62 -4.96
CA VAL A 174 1.59 43.48 -5.11
C VAL A 174 1.37 42.44 -4.02
N SER A 175 1.19 42.88 -2.78
CA SER A 175 0.93 41.98 -1.65
C SER A 175 -0.41 41.27 -1.83
N MET A 176 -1.49 41.99 -2.14
CA MET A 176 -2.83 41.41 -2.35
C MET A 176 -2.85 40.41 -3.51
N VAL A 177 -2.13 40.70 -4.60
CA VAL A 177 -1.98 39.78 -5.73
C VAL A 177 -1.21 38.53 -5.32
N MET A 178 -0.15 38.66 -4.52
CA MET A 178 0.59 37.51 -3.96
C MET A 178 -0.30 36.65 -3.06
N LEU A 179 -1.10 37.25 -2.17
CA LEU A 179 -2.05 36.49 -1.34
C LEU A 179 -3.11 35.77 -2.20
N ALA A 180 -3.67 36.45 -3.22
CA ALA A 180 -4.63 35.84 -4.12
C ALA A 180 -4.01 34.68 -4.91
N TYR A 181 -2.77 34.84 -5.39
CA TYR A 181 -2.02 33.82 -6.11
C TYR A 181 -1.70 32.60 -5.24
N PHE A 182 -1.09 32.80 -4.07
CA PHE A 182 -0.74 31.70 -3.16
C PHE A 182 -1.96 31.07 -2.48
N GLY A 183 -3.00 31.86 -2.20
CA GLY A 183 -4.30 31.35 -1.74
C GLY A 183 -5.00 30.52 -2.81
N GLY A 184 -4.94 30.94 -4.08
CA GLY A 184 -5.42 30.18 -5.21
C GLY A 184 -4.66 28.85 -5.39
N LEU A 185 -3.32 28.90 -5.36
CA LEU A 185 -2.49 27.69 -5.39
C LEU A 185 -2.83 26.75 -4.25
N ALA A 186 -2.98 27.25 -3.02
CA ALA A 186 -3.38 26.47 -1.86
C ALA A 186 -4.73 25.75 -2.05
N ILE A 187 -5.73 26.45 -2.61
CA ILE A 187 -7.05 25.89 -2.93
C ILE A 187 -6.92 24.82 -4.02
N CYS A 188 -6.18 25.10 -5.09
CA CYS A 188 -5.94 24.17 -6.19
C CYS A 188 -5.25 22.89 -5.72
N THR A 189 -4.18 23.01 -4.92
CA THR A 189 -3.47 21.86 -4.34
C THR A 189 -4.40 21.04 -3.45
N ARG A 190 -5.25 21.69 -2.64
CA ARG A 190 -6.26 21.00 -1.80
C ARG A 190 -7.26 20.21 -2.65
N ILE A 191 -7.80 20.80 -3.71
CA ILE A 191 -8.79 20.15 -4.58
C ILE A 191 -8.14 18.98 -5.34
N TYR A 192 -6.97 19.19 -5.93
CA TYR A 192 -6.24 18.17 -6.69
C TYR A 192 -5.93 16.96 -5.82
N PHE A 193 -5.38 17.20 -4.63
CA PHE A 193 -4.98 16.13 -3.71
C PHE A 193 -6.19 15.39 -3.12
N SER A 194 -7.26 16.11 -2.76
CA SER A 194 -8.52 15.48 -2.31
C SER A 194 -9.09 14.53 -3.37
N ARG A 195 -9.04 14.93 -4.65
CA ARG A 195 -9.50 14.07 -5.76
C ARG A 195 -8.57 12.88 -5.98
N TYR A 196 -7.27 13.08 -5.83
CA TYR A 196 -6.28 12.02 -5.93
C TYR A 196 -6.51 10.94 -4.86
N ASN A 197 -6.65 11.33 -3.59
CA ASN A 197 -6.90 10.38 -2.49
C ASN A 197 -8.24 9.64 -2.66
N GLN A 198 -9.29 10.31 -3.12
CA GLN A 198 -10.58 9.65 -3.41
C GLN A 198 -10.45 8.58 -4.50
N ARG A 199 -9.67 8.84 -5.55
CA ARG A 199 -9.42 7.86 -6.62
C ARG A 199 -8.63 6.68 -6.10
N LEU A 200 -7.63 6.92 -5.26
CA LEU A 200 -6.84 5.85 -4.67
C LEU A 200 -7.71 4.91 -3.82
N GLN A 201 -8.56 5.49 -2.96
CA GLN A 201 -9.52 4.71 -2.15
C GLN A 201 -10.53 3.94 -3.00
N ALA A 202 -10.99 4.51 -4.12
CA ALA A 202 -11.91 3.82 -5.03
C ALA A 202 -11.26 2.59 -5.68
N VAL A 203 -10.00 2.71 -6.12
CA VAL A 203 -9.22 1.60 -6.69
C VAL A 203 -8.97 0.52 -5.64
N GLU A 204 -8.59 0.89 -4.41
CA GLU A 204 -8.39 -0.06 -3.32
C GLU A 204 -9.68 -0.82 -2.98
N ALA A 205 -10.82 -0.13 -2.92
CA ALA A 205 -12.11 -0.75 -2.68
C ALA A 205 -12.53 -1.72 -3.80
N GLU A 206 -12.19 -1.41 -5.06
CA GLU A 206 -12.42 -2.30 -6.19
C GLU A 206 -11.57 -3.57 -6.09
N VAL A 207 -10.28 -3.43 -5.78
CA VAL A 207 -9.38 -4.57 -5.55
C VAL A 207 -9.87 -5.44 -4.39
N GLN A 208 -10.34 -4.83 -3.30
CA GLN A 208 -10.89 -5.54 -2.14
C GLN A 208 -12.12 -6.36 -2.54
N ARG A 209 -13.07 -5.77 -3.28
CA ARG A 209 -14.26 -6.48 -3.77
C ARG A 209 -13.91 -7.65 -4.68
N THR A 210 -12.95 -7.48 -5.58
CA THR A 210 -12.49 -8.59 -6.44
C THR A 210 -11.88 -9.72 -5.62
N ARG A 211 -11.12 -9.40 -4.57
CA ARG A 211 -10.57 -10.41 -3.65
C ARG A 211 -11.66 -11.13 -2.87
N GLU A 212 -12.66 -10.41 -2.37
CA GLU A 212 -13.81 -10.98 -1.65
C GLU A 212 -14.63 -11.91 -2.56
N ILE A 213 -14.96 -11.47 -3.78
CA ILE A 213 -15.65 -12.30 -4.79
C ILE A 213 -14.84 -13.58 -5.06
N ASN A 214 -13.52 -13.46 -5.27
CA ASN A 214 -12.66 -14.61 -5.49
C ASN A 214 -12.60 -15.55 -4.27
N SER A 215 -12.68 -15.02 -3.05
CA SER A 215 -12.71 -15.83 -1.83
C SER A 215 -14.05 -16.55 -1.63
N VAL A 216 -15.17 -15.91 -1.95
CA VAL A 216 -16.49 -16.53 -1.87
C VAL A 216 -16.64 -17.62 -2.94
N LEU A 217 -16.15 -17.39 -4.16
CA LEU A 217 -16.10 -18.42 -5.21
C LEU A 217 -15.24 -19.61 -4.77
N ARG A 218 -14.15 -19.35 -4.06
CA ARG A 218 -13.29 -20.38 -3.48
C ARG A 218 -14.03 -21.20 -2.43
N ASP A 219 -14.67 -20.54 -1.47
CA ASP A 219 -15.33 -21.21 -0.34
C ASP A 219 -16.61 -21.95 -0.78
N VAL A 220 -17.37 -21.38 -1.73
CA VAL A 220 -18.57 -22.02 -2.29
C VAL A 220 -18.20 -23.20 -3.20
N GLY A 221 -17.14 -23.08 -4.00
CA GLY A 221 -16.65 -24.17 -4.86
C GLY A 221 -16.05 -25.35 -4.09
N PHE A 222 -15.42 -25.11 -2.93
CA PHE A 222 -14.82 -26.18 -2.12
C PHE A 222 -15.81 -26.92 -1.20
N ALA A 223 -16.92 -26.28 -0.80
CA ALA A 223 -17.86 -26.89 0.13
C ALA A 223 -18.79 -27.95 -0.49
N THR A 224 -19.13 -27.84 -1.77
CA THR A 224 -20.01 -28.83 -2.45
C THR A 224 -19.27 -29.98 -3.13
N ASN A 225 -17.95 -29.86 -3.32
CA ASN A 225 -17.18 -30.76 -4.18
C ASN A 225 -16.23 -31.72 -3.45
N THR A 226 -16.55 -32.15 -2.22
CA THR A 226 -15.71 -33.09 -1.45
C THR A 226 -16.44 -34.40 -1.17
N CYS A 227 -15.82 -35.54 -1.54
CA CYS A 227 -16.25 -36.88 -1.14
C CYS A 227 -15.26 -37.47 -0.13
N PHE A 228 -15.75 -38.35 0.74
CA PHE A 228 -14.90 -39.09 1.69
C PHE A 228 -14.77 -40.54 1.22
N TRP A 229 -13.61 -41.14 1.45
CA TRP A 229 -13.34 -42.50 1.01
C TRP A 229 -12.50 -43.25 2.06
N SER A 230 -12.65 -44.57 2.07
CA SER A 230 -11.78 -45.48 2.80
C SER A 230 -11.31 -46.63 1.92
N THR A 231 -10.14 -47.17 2.24
CA THR A 231 -9.60 -48.38 1.62
C THR A 231 -9.36 -49.47 2.66
N ASP A 232 -9.19 -50.71 2.19
CA ASP A 232 -8.57 -51.78 2.96
C ASP A 232 -7.03 -51.70 2.93
N GLU A 233 -6.39 -52.74 3.49
CA GLU A 233 -4.93 -52.90 3.57
C GLU A 233 -4.26 -52.99 2.19
N ASP A 234 -4.96 -53.52 1.19
CA ASP A 234 -4.47 -53.71 -0.18
C ASP A 234 -4.72 -52.47 -1.06
N GLY A 235 -5.38 -51.44 -0.52
CA GLY A 235 -5.70 -50.19 -1.24
C GLY A 235 -6.98 -50.27 -2.07
N VAL A 236 -7.82 -51.27 -1.84
CA VAL A 236 -9.14 -51.42 -2.45
C VAL A 236 -10.15 -50.57 -1.72
N ILE A 237 -10.97 -49.82 -2.46
CA ILE A 237 -11.95 -48.88 -1.90
C ILE A 237 -13.10 -49.65 -1.26
N THR A 238 -13.29 -49.44 0.05
CA THR A 238 -14.30 -50.11 0.87
C THR A 238 -15.54 -49.28 1.10
N GLU A 239 -15.38 -47.98 1.31
CA GLU A 239 -16.49 -47.04 1.49
C GLU A 239 -16.22 -45.75 0.73
N VAL A 240 -17.28 -45.15 0.19
CA VAL A 240 -17.27 -43.81 -0.39
C VAL A 240 -18.53 -43.09 0.07
N SER A 241 -18.37 -41.85 0.53
CA SER A 241 -19.47 -41.00 0.99
C SER A 241 -19.57 -39.77 0.09
N ASN A 242 -20.81 -39.42 -0.27
CA ASN A 242 -21.27 -38.31 -1.13
C ASN A 242 -21.60 -38.72 -2.58
N ASP A 243 -22.82 -39.25 -2.79
CA ASP A 243 -23.38 -39.60 -4.11
C ASP A 243 -23.57 -38.38 -5.03
N ALA A 244 -23.56 -37.15 -4.52
CA ALA A 244 -23.76 -35.97 -5.36
C ALA A 244 -22.56 -35.66 -6.28
N LEU A 245 -21.35 -36.12 -5.92
CA LEU A 245 -20.13 -35.87 -6.71
C LEU A 245 -19.81 -36.98 -7.70
N LEU A 246 -20.15 -38.22 -7.33
CA LEU A 246 -19.90 -39.41 -8.13
C LEU A 246 -21.12 -39.79 -8.98
N GLY A 247 -22.34 -39.56 -8.49
CA GLY A 247 -23.56 -40.15 -9.04
C GLY A 247 -23.72 -41.61 -8.62
N GLU A 248 -24.95 -42.05 -8.33
CA GLU A 248 -25.24 -43.41 -7.80
C GLU A 248 -24.59 -44.54 -8.63
N THR A 249 -24.60 -44.42 -9.96
CA THR A 249 -24.02 -45.40 -10.91
C THR A 249 -22.50 -45.51 -10.84
N LEU A 250 -21.83 -44.52 -10.30
CA LEU A 250 -20.38 -44.37 -10.31
C LEU A 250 -19.77 -44.82 -8.98
N THR A 251 -20.50 -44.61 -7.88
CA THR A 251 -20.21 -45.22 -6.57
C THR A 251 -20.09 -46.76 -6.70
N GLU A 252 -21.02 -47.41 -7.41
CA GLU A 252 -20.98 -48.87 -7.66
C GLU A 252 -19.78 -49.32 -8.52
N ARG A 253 -19.27 -48.46 -9.40
CA ARG A 253 -18.11 -48.78 -10.27
C ARG A 253 -16.77 -48.61 -9.55
N VAL A 254 -16.72 -47.75 -8.54
CA VAL A 254 -15.51 -47.39 -7.79
C VAL A 254 -15.29 -48.31 -6.58
N LEU A 255 -16.37 -48.74 -5.92
CA LEU A 255 -16.31 -49.70 -4.82
C LEU A 255 -15.66 -51.02 -5.27
N GLY A 256 -14.75 -51.55 -4.45
CA GLY A 256 -14.05 -52.82 -4.74
C GLY A 256 -12.94 -52.72 -5.79
N ARG A 257 -12.56 -51.51 -6.24
CA ARG A 257 -11.38 -51.28 -7.09
C ARG A 257 -10.21 -50.74 -6.29
N ASP A 258 -9.00 -51.03 -6.76
CA ASP A 258 -7.78 -50.38 -6.29
C ASP A 258 -7.84 -48.88 -6.63
N ILE A 259 -7.69 -48.04 -5.62
CA ILE A 259 -7.72 -46.58 -5.72
C ILE A 259 -6.71 -46.03 -6.74
N LEU A 260 -5.57 -46.71 -6.94
CA LEU A 260 -4.57 -46.32 -7.92
C LEU A 260 -5.05 -46.46 -9.36
N THR A 261 -6.06 -47.30 -9.62
CA THR A 261 -6.64 -47.47 -10.97
C THR A 261 -7.55 -46.31 -11.37
N LEU A 262 -7.91 -45.45 -10.40
CA LEU A 262 -8.75 -44.30 -10.67
C LEU A 262 -8.01 -43.14 -11.35
N PHE A 263 -6.68 -43.16 -11.36
CA PHE A 263 -5.85 -42.04 -11.79
C PHE A 263 -4.91 -42.41 -12.93
N LYS A 264 -4.68 -41.47 -13.84
CA LYS A 264 -3.71 -41.62 -14.93
C LYS A 264 -2.29 -41.79 -14.41
N TYR A 265 -1.42 -42.39 -15.22
CA TYR A 265 0.00 -42.47 -14.89
C TYR A 265 0.62 -41.06 -14.83
N SER A 266 1.11 -40.69 -13.65
CA SER A 266 1.83 -39.44 -13.41
C SER A 266 2.84 -39.61 -12.27
N PRO A 267 3.86 -38.73 -12.15
CA PRO A 267 4.79 -38.75 -11.02
C PRO A 267 4.07 -38.63 -9.66
N GLU A 268 2.97 -37.89 -9.60
CA GLU A 268 2.13 -37.74 -8.41
C GLU A 268 1.45 -39.07 -8.04
N ARG A 269 0.97 -39.85 -9.02
CA ARG A 269 0.42 -41.19 -8.78
C ARG A 269 1.49 -42.15 -8.24
N ASP A 270 2.72 -42.07 -8.73
CA ASP A 270 3.82 -42.89 -8.21
C ASP A 270 4.18 -42.49 -6.77
N LEU A 271 4.14 -41.18 -6.46
CA LEU A 271 4.27 -40.69 -5.09
C LEU A 271 3.13 -41.19 -4.19
N PHE A 272 1.90 -41.20 -4.70
CA PHE A 272 0.75 -41.75 -3.98
C PHE A 272 0.95 -43.23 -3.66
N ARG A 273 1.33 -44.05 -4.64
CA ARG A 273 1.67 -45.47 -4.46
C ARG A 273 2.77 -45.67 -3.42
N ALA A 274 3.83 -44.87 -3.48
CA ALA A 274 4.93 -44.94 -2.52
C ALA A 274 4.50 -44.57 -1.09
N ARG A 275 3.59 -43.61 -0.93
CA ARG A 275 3.03 -43.22 0.38
C ARG A 275 2.09 -44.27 0.96
N MET A 276 1.27 -44.89 0.11
CA MET A 276 0.40 -46.01 0.47
C MET A 276 1.23 -47.19 0.98
N ALA A 277 2.25 -47.61 0.22
CA ALA A 277 3.13 -48.71 0.60
C ALA A 277 3.92 -48.48 1.90
N ARG A 278 4.10 -47.22 2.31
CA ARG A 278 4.78 -46.85 3.56
C ARG A 278 3.83 -46.63 4.73
N GLY A 279 2.51 -46.69 4.54
CA GLY A 279 1.54 -46.34 5.58
C GLY A 279 1.69 -44.89 6.05
N SER A 280 1.99 -43.96 5.13
CA SER A 280 2.29 -42.55 5.45
C SER A 280 1.18 -41.60 5.02
N GLU A 281 1.01 -40.50 5.75
CA GLU A 281 -0.04 -39.50 5.46
C GLU A 281 0.12 -38.91 4.05
N ILE A 282 -1.02 -38.79 3.35
CA ILE A 282 -1.14 -38.15 2.05
C ILE A 282 -1.74 -36.78 2.29
N VAL A 283 -0.98 -35.73 1.98
CA VAL A 283 -1.43 -34.34 2.14
C VAL A 283 -1.55 -33.70 0.77
N ALA A 284 -2.77 -33.26 0.43
CA ALA A 284 -3.06 -32.36 -0.67
C ALA A 284 -2.44 -32.77 -2.02
N LEU A 285 -2.54 -34.05 -2.39
CA LEU A 285 -1.98 -34.56 -3.63
C LEU A 285 -2.98 -34.38 -4.78
N GLU A 286 -2.56 -33.70 -5.84
CA GLU A 286 -3.39 -33.46 -7.03
C GLU A 286 -3.15 -34.55 -8.07
N LEU A 287 -4.22 -35.21 -8.51
CA LEU A 287 -4.18 -36.33 -9.44
C LEU A 287 -5.22 -36.15 -10.55
N GLU A 288 -4.88 -36.57 -11.76
CA GLU A 288 -5.81 -36.57 -12.89
C GLU A 288 -6.56 -37.91 -12.94
N VAL A 289 -7.89 -37.83 -13.06
CA VAL A 289 -8.79 -38.99 -13.13
C VAL A 289 -8.67 -39.66 -14.49
N GLU A 290 -8.71 -40.99 -14.52
CA GLU A 290 -8.64 -41.77 -15.77
C GLU A 290 -9.90 -41.58 -16.63
N ASP A 291 -9.73 -41.43 -17.95
CA ASP A 291 -10.84 -41.08 -18.85
C ASP A 291 -11.92 -42.17 -18.92
N ALA A 292 -11.56 -43.42 -18.60
CA ALA A 292 -12.45 -44.58 -18.58
C ALA A 292 -13.52 -44.53 -17.48
N ILE A 293 -13.44 -43.56 -16.57
CA ILE A 293 -14.29 -43.52 -15.36
C ILE A 293 -15.56 -42.67 -15.60
N GLU A 294 -15.72 -42.04 -16.78
CA GLU A 294 -16.93 -41.25 -17.16
C GLU A 294 -17.39 -40.25 -16.07
N ILE A 295 -16.46 -39.63 -15.34
CA ILE A 295 -16.75 -38.58 -14.36
C ILE A 295 -16.56 -37.21 -15.03
N ASP A 296 -17.43 -36.25 -14.71
CA ASP A 296 -17.29 -34.85 -15.16
C ASP A 296 -16.07 -34.15 -14.51
N ALA A 297 -15.61 -34.68 -13.37
CA ALA A 297 -14.41 -34.25 -12.67
C ALA A 297 -13.15 -34.86 -13.30
N ARG A 298 -12.21 -34.00 -13.74
CA ARG A 298 -10.93 -34.39 -14.35
C ARG A 298 -9.75 -34.39 -13.37
N TYR A 299 -9.80 -33.55 -12.34
CA TYR A 299 -8.71 -33.40 -11.38
C TYR A 299 -9.21 -33.50 -9.95
N TRP A 300 -8.63 -34.39 -9.18
CA TRP A 300 -8.95 -34.57 -7.76
C TRP A 300 -7.78 -34.21 -6.87
N LYS A 301 -8.09 -33.59 -5.74
CA LYS A 301 -7.15 -33.33 -4.66
C LYS A 301 -7.41 -34.29 -3.51
N LEU A 302 -6.47 -35.21 -3.28
CA LEU A 302 -6.56 -36.23 -2.24
C LEU A 302 -5.85 -35.79 -0.95
N SER A 303 -6.47 -36.08 0.18
CA SER A 303 -5.82 -36.07 1.50
C SER A 303 -6.28 -37.29 2.28
N ALA A 304 -5.36 -38.07 2.83
CA ALA A 304 -5.68 -39.32 3.52
C ALA A 304 -4.69 -39.64 4.63
N ARG A 305 -5.19 -40.31 5.66
CA ARG A 305 -4.40 -40.82 6.79
C ARG A 305 -4.48 -42.34 6.85
N PRO A 306 -3.38 -43.02 7.19
CA PRO A 306 -3.40 -44.44 7.50
C PRO A 306 -4.26 -44.68 8.75
N ASP A 307 -5.11 -45.70 8.71
CA ASP A 307 -5.90 -46.19 9.84
C ASP A 307 -5.20 -47.38 10.47
N PHE A 308 -5.20 -47.45 11.80
CA PHE A 308 -4.54 -48.50 12.55
C PHE A 308 -5.48 -49.04 13.63
N VAL A 309 -5.71 -50.35 13.64
CA VAL A 309 -6.43 -51.06 14.70
C VAL A 309 -5.43 -51.91 15.47
N ASP A 310 -5.32 -51.68 16.78
CA ASP A 310 -4.37 -52.38 17.66
C ASP A 310 -2.90 -52.32 17.17
N GLY A 311 -2.54 -51.25 16.46
CA GLY A 311 -1.19 -51.03 15.91
C GLY A 311 -0.93 -51.76 14.58
N VAL A 312 -1.91 -52.47 14.04
CA VAL A 312 -1.88 -53.08 12.70
C VAL A 312 -2.53 -52.12 11.72
N PHE A 313 -1.87 -51.90 10.58
CA PHE A 313 -2.40 -51.06 9.51
C PHE A 313 -3.63 -51.74 8.90
N THR A 314 -4.76 -51.05 8.83
CA THR A 314 -6.03 -51.60 8.33
C THR A 314 -6.53 -50.92 7.05
N GLY A 315 -5.79 -49.93 6.53
CA GLY A 315 -6.13 -49.19 5.32
C GLY A 315 -5.96 -47.69 5.45
N PHE A 316 -6.57 -46.93 4.54
CA PHE A 316 -6.53 -45.46 4.55
C PHE A 316 -7.92 -44.87 4.66
N ARG A 317 -8.02 -43.69 5.31
CA ARG A 317 -9.23 -42.88 5.33
C ARG A 317 -8.91 -41.46 4.90
N GLY A 318 -9.69 -40.93 3.96
CA GLY A 318 -9.40 -39.64 3.35
C GLY A 318 -10.59 -38.90 2.78
N SER A 319 -10.28 -37.73 2.23
CA SER A 319 -11.17 -36.89 1.45
C SER A 319 -10.59 -36.67 0.05
N ALA A 320 -11.44 -36.67 -0.95
CA ALA A 320 -11.13 -36.25 -2.32
C ALA A 320 -11.99 -35.04 -2.66
N THR A 321 -11.35 -33.98 -3.14
CA THR A 321 -12.04 -32.75 -3.57
C THR A 321 -11.85 -32.57 -5.08
N ASP A 322 -12.93 -32.37 -5.82
CA ASP A 322 -12.84 -32.03 -7.23
C ASP A 322 -12.30 -30.59 -7.40
N ILE A 323 -11.13 -30.49 -8.01
CA ILE A 323 -10.41 -29.24 -8.28
C ILE A 323 -10.38 -28.90 -9.78
N THR A 324 -11.23 -29.53 -10.59
CA THR A 324 -11.27 -29.34 -12.05
C THR A 324 -11.46 -27.87 -12.42
N ALA A 325 -12.44 -27.20 -11.81
CA ALA A 325 -12.68 -25.77 -12.03
C ALA A 325 -11.49 -24.91 -11.61
N LEU A 326 -10.83 -25.24 -10.48
CA LEU A 326 -9.65 -24.52 -10.00
C LEU A 326 -8.50 -24.64 -10.99
N ARG A 327 -8.19 -25.86 -11.47
CA ARG A 327 -7.13 -26.11 -12.45
C ARG A 327 -7.39 -25.43 -13.78
N VAL A 328 -8.64 -25.44 -14.26
CA VAL A 328 -9.02 -24.71 -15.48
C VAL A 328 -8.83 -23.21 -15.29
N CYS A 329 -9.19 -22.65 -14.13
CA CYS A 329 -8.96 -21.24 -13.81
C CYS A 329 -7.47 -20.90 -13.72
N GLU A 330 -6.65 -21.74 -13.09
CA GLU A 330 -5.20 -21.55 -12.99
C GLU A 330 -4.53 -21.62 -14.36
N GLN A 331 -4.88 -22.61 -15.18
CA GLN A 331 -4.40 -22.72 -16.56
C GLN A 331 -4.82 -21.50 -17.38
N ARG A 332 -6.05 -21.01 -17.20
CA ARG A 332 -6.53 -19.80 -17.88
C ARG A 332 -5.83 -18.54 -17.40
N ALA A 333 -5.53 -18.43 -16.10
CA ALA A 333 -4.77 -17.31 -15.54
C ALA A 333 -3.30 -17.31 -16.02
N ALA A 334 -2.67 -18.48 -16.06
CA ALA A 334 -1.35 -18.67 -16.65
C ALA A 334 -1.38 -18.28 -18.14
N PHE A 335 -2.36 -18.78 -18.88
CA PHE A 335 -2.57 -18.43 -20.29
C PHE A 335 -2.73 -16.91 -20.48
N LEU A 336 -3.50 -16.21 -19.65
CA LEU A 336 -3.66 -14.75 -19.74
C LEU A 336 -2.40 -13.96 -19.33
N THR A 337 -1.53 -14.57 -18.53
CA THR A 337 -0.24 -13.99 -18.13
C THR A 337 0.81 -14.16 -19.22
N GLU A 338 0.61 -15.10 -20.14
CA GLU A 338 1.56 -15.42 -21.20
C GLU A 338 1.05 -15.02 -22.59
N TYR A 339 -0.26 -14.99 -22.79
CA TYR A 339 -0.96 -14.73 -24.05
C TYR A 339 -2.00 -13.61 -23.87
N ASP A 340 -2.10 -12.75 -24.88
CA ASP A 340 -3.08 -11.68 -24.97
C ASP A 340 -4.48 -12.25 -25.24
N SER A 341 -5.45 -11.85 -24.42
CA SER A 341 -6.81 -12.43 -24.44
C SER A 341 -7.61 -12.14 -25.70
N VAL A 342 -7.24 -11.12 -26.47
CA VAL A 342 -7.97 -10.70 -27.68
C VAL A 342 -7.41 -11.38 -28.92
N THR A 343 -6.11 -11.62 -28.94
CA THR A 343 -5.40 -12.15 -30.13
C THR A 343 -5.00 -13.61 -30.00
N GLY A 344 -4.94 -14.18 -28.78
CA GLY A 344 -4.44 -15.53 -28.53
C GLY A 344 -2.94 -15.70 -28.79
N LEU A 345 -2.24 -14.59 -29.08
CA LEU A 345 -0.80 -14.54 -29.31
C LEU A 345 -0.07 -14.20 -28.01
N LEU A 346 1.22 -14.51 -27.96
CA LEU A 346 2.06 -14.22 -26.80
C LEU A 346 2.00 -12.74 -26.45
N ASN A 347 1.78 -12.40 -25.18
CA ASN A 347 1.71 -11.00 -24.79
C ASN A 347 3.08 -10.34 -24.91
N ARG A 348 3.09 -9.00 -24.98
CA ARG A 348 4.31 -8.22 -25.26
C ARG A 348 5.46 -8.52 -24.29
N ASN A 349 5.13 -8.74 -23.02
CA ASN A 349 6.14 -8.97 -21.99
C ASN A 349 6.76 -10.36 -22.15
N SER A 350 5.93 -11.38 -22.33
CA SER A 350 6.37 -12.77 -22.55
C SER A 350 7.12 -12.93 -23.88
N PHE A 351 6.72 -12.23 -24.94
CA PHE A 351 7.46 -12.17 -26.19
C PHE A 351 8.84 -11.53 -26.02
N THR A 352 8.92 -10.41 -25.31
CA THR A 352 10.21 -9.73 -25.06
C THR A 352 11.13 -10.61 -24.21
N ALA A 353 10.58 -11.32 -23.22
CA ALA A 353 11.32 -12.28 -22.39
C ALA A 353 11.84 -13.48 -23.22
N ALA A 354 11.01 -14.04 -24.11
CA ALA A 354 11.42 -15.15 -24.97
C ALA A 354 12.52 -14.74 -25.96
N VAL A 355 12.39 -13.57 -26.59
CA VAL A 355 13.40 -13.05 -27.53
C VAL A 355 14.73 -12.76 -26.82
N SER A 356 14.70 -12.17 -25.63
CA SER A 356 15.92 -11.91 -24.86
C SER A 356 16.61 -13.20 -24.41
N ALA A 357 15.86 -14.17 -23.89
CA ALA A 357 16.41 -15.48 -23.53
C ALA A 357 17.05 -16.21 -24.72
N HIS A 358 16.45 -16.12 -25.91
CA HIS A 358 17.02 -16.72 -27.11
C HIS A 358 18.30 -16.02 -27.56
N LEU A 359 18.32 -14.69 -27.58
CA LEU A 359 19.53 -13.89 -27.86
C LEU A 359 20.67 -14.21 -26.89
N GLU A 360 20.37 -14.36 -25.60
CA GLU A 360 21.38 -14.76 -24.61
C GLU A 360 21.93 -16.17 -24.87
N SER A 361 21.07 -17.11 -25.29
CA SER A 361 21.49 -18.47 -25.65
C SER A 361 22.38 -18.49 -26.89
N GLU A 362 22.05 -17.70 -27.92
CA GLU A 362 22.82 -17.59 -29.17
C GLU A 362 24.18 -16.92 -28.93
N ILE A 363 24.21 -15.88 -28.10
CA ILE A 363 25.46 -15.23 -27.69
C ILE A 363 26.34 -16.24 -26.94
N ARG A 364 25.78 -17.02 -26.02
CA ARG A 364 26.54 -18.03 -25.27
C ARG A 364 27.12 -19.11 -26.18
N GLU A 365 26.32 -19.64 -27.12
CA GLU A 365 26.80 -20.62 -28.10
C GLU A 365 27.88 -20.05 -29.02
N THR A 366 27.74 -18.78 -29.44
CA THR A 366 28.75 -18.11 -30.27
C THR A 366 30.06 -17.90 -29.51
N TYR A 367 29.99 -17.56 -28.22
CA TYR A 367 31.18 -17.44 -27.36
C TYR A 367 31.86 -18.79 -27.11
N GLU A 368 31.10 -19.86 -26.88
CA GLU A 368 31.64 -21.21 -26.73
C GLU A 368 32.26 -21.73 -28.03
N SER A 369 31.66 -21.42 -29.18
CA SER A 369 32.18 -21.78 -30.51
C SER A 369 33.44 -21.00 -30.90
N ALA A 370 33.62 -19.78 -30.37
CA ALA A 370 34.81 -18.96 -30.60
C ALA A 370 35.99 -19.28 -29.66
N LEU A 371 35.76 -20.12 -28.65
CA LEU A 371 36.76 -20.58 -27.67
C LEU A 371 37.35 -21.97 -28.02
N ILE A 372 36.83 -22.62 -29.07
CA ILE A 372 37.36 -23.85 -29.69
C ILE A 372 38.13 -23.45 -30.94
#